data_AF-A0A934YHS7-F1
#
_entry.id   AF-A0A934YHS7-F1
#
_cell.length_a   1.000
_cell.length_b   1.000
_cell.length_c   1.000
_cell.angle_alpha   90.00
_cell.angle_beta   90.00
_cell.angle_gamma   90.00
#
_symmetry.space_group_name_H-M   'P 1'
#
loop_
_entity.id
_entity.type
_entity.pdbx_description
1 polymer ?
#
loop_
_entity_poly.entity_id
_entity_poly.type
_entity_poly.pdbx_seq_one_letter_code
_entity_poly.pdbx_strand_id
1 'polypeptide(L)'
;MDEAAIAGWLAVLDKLSYYAVLGVESRATHDDVRGAFHAFAETFHPDSHHGRSRDERRAIDKIFKRGAEAFRVLSDPQLRAHYDQTLALVSDHGQARAAVAHTRSPANPSLSAPTGRLVDSVKSPGARPFVLRAEELKKKGDFKQAKIQLTLALHMERGNARLQEFARSLDEGARKQAEQEKTTWKK
;
A
#
# COMPACT_ATOMS: atom_id res chain seq x y z
N MET A 1 1.64 31.47 12.21
CA MET A 1 2.16 30.76 11.03
C MET A 1 2.06 31.69 9.83
N ASP A 2 3.20 32.20 9.38
CA ASP A 2 3.27 33.28 8.41
C ASP A 2 3.05 32.79 6.96
N GLU A 3 2.61 33.68 6.07
CA GLU A 3 2.35 33.35 4.66
C GLU A 3 3.60 32.78 3.97
N ALA A 4 4.78 33.33 4.28
CA ALA A 4 6.06 32.85 3.77
C ALA A 4 6.37 31.40 4.20
N ALA A 5 5.95 31.00 5.40
CA ALA A 5 6.13 29.62 5.88
C ALA A 5 5.25 28.65 5.09
N ILE A 6 4.00 29.04 4.81
CA ILE A 6 3.06 28.24 4.01
C ILE A 6 3.59 28.05 2.58
N ALA A 7 4.09 29.13 1.97
CA ALA A 7 4.71 29.08 0.64
C ALA A 7 5.96 28.19 0.62
N GLY A 8 6.79 28.29 1.66
CA GLY A 8 7.98 27.43 1.83
C GLY A 8 7.59 25.95 1.87
N TRP A 9 6.60 25.58 2.69
CA TRP A 9 6.08 24.22 2.76
C TRP A 9 5.58 23.73 1.40
N LEU A 10 4.76 24.52 0.69
CA LEU A 10 4.25 24.17 -0.64
C LEU A 10 5.36 23.89 -1.66
N ALA A 11 6.46 24.65 -1.63
CA ALA A 11 7.56 24.49 -2.57
C ALA A 11 8.36 23.18 -2.36
N VAL A 12 8.38 22.66 -1.13
CA VAL A 12 9.11 21.43 -0.79
C VAL A 12 8.20 20.21 -0.61
N LEU A 13 6.89 20.41 -0.46
CA LEU A 13 5.90 19.37 -0.11
C LEU A 13 5.95 18.11 -1.00
N ASP A 14 6.17 18.32 -2.30
CA ASP A 14 6.22 17.25 -3.30
C ASP A 14 7.53 16.44 -3.22
N LYS A 15 8.61 17.10 -2.81
CA LYS A 15 9.96 16.51 -2.71
C LYS A 15 10.22 15.83 -1.37
N LEU A 16 9.47 16.19 -0.32
CA LEU A 16 9.63 15.62 1.01
C LEU A 16 9.05 14.21 1.09
N SER A 17 9.77 13.33 1.80
CA SER A 17 9.28 12.00 2.16
C SER A 17 8.14 12.11 3.19
N TYR A 18 7.31 11.07 3.30
CA TYR A 18 6.24 11.04 4.29
C TYR A 18 6.75 11.16 5.72
N TYR A 19 7.93 10.61 5.99
CA TYR A 19 8.64 10.77 7.26
C TYR A 19 8.98 12.24 7.52
N ALA A 20 9.55 12.94 6.52
CA ALA A 20 9.91 14.34 6.65
C ALA A 20 8.70 15.28 6.74
N VAL A 21 7.58 14.96 6.08
CA VAL A 21 6.32 15.73 6.17
C VAL A 21 5.79 15.72 7.61
N LEU A 22 5.83 14.56 8.28
CA LEU A 22 5.41 14.45 9.68
C LEU A 22 6.53 14.79 10.68
N GLY A 23 7.76 15.04 10.21
CA GLY A 23 8.91 15.34 11.07
C GLY A 23 9.37 14.14 11.92
N VAL A 24 9.11 12.92 11.49
CA VAL A 24 9.50 11.69 12.18
C VAL A 24 10.68 11.01 11.49
N GLU A 25 11.44 10.22 12.25
CA GLU A 25 12.52 9.42 11.70
C GLU A 25 12.00 8.15 11.00
N SER A 26 12.77 7.57 10.08
CA SER A 26 12.41 6.32 9.40
C SER A 26 12.28 5.11 10.34
N ARG A 27 12.92 5.17 11.52
CA ARG A 27 12.78 4.19 12.61
C ARG A 27 11.64 4.49 13.61
N ALA A 28 10.87 5.56 13.40
CA ALA A 28 9.80 5.95 14.31
C ALA A 28 8.74 4.84 14.47
N THR A 29 8.22 4.66 15.67
CA THR A 29 7.17 3.68 15.93
C THR A 29 5.80 4.20 15.49
N HIS A 30 4.80 3.33 15.51
CA HIS A 30 3.42 3.72 15.20
C HIS A 30 2.90 4.85 16.11
N ASP A 31 3.28 4.79 17.39
CA ASP A 31 2.86 5.77 18.38
C ASP A 31 3.52 7.13 18.14
N ASP A 32 4.81 7.14 17.79
CA ASP A 32 5.53 8.36 17.37
C ASP A 32 4.87 9.01 16.15
N VAL A 33 4.51 8.21 15.14
CA VAL A 33 3.83 8.68 13.92
C VAL A 33 2.47 9.29 14.25
N ARG A 34 1.72 8.68 15.17
CA ARG A 34 0.42 9.21 15.63
C ARG A 34 0.59 10.52 16.41
N GLY A 35 1.54 10.59 17.33
CA GLY A 35 1.84 11.80 18.09
C GLY A 35 2.26 12.96 17.18
N ALA A 36 3.14 12.69 16.21
CA ALA A 36 3.59 13.68 15.24
C ALA A 36 2.46 14.16 14.33
N PHE A 37 1.58 13.26 13.86
CA PHE A 37 0.42 13.66 13.07
C PHE A 37 -0.55 14.53 13.87
N HIS A 38 -0.73 14.27 15.17
CA HIS A 38 -1.58 15.10 16.02
C HIS A 38 -1.02 16.53 16.12
N ALA A 39 0.27 16.68 16.43
CA ALA A 39 0.95 17.98 16.48
C ALA A 39 0.91 18.71 15.12
N PHE A 40 1.07 17.97 14.03
CA PHE A 40 0.94 18.50 12.67
C PHE A 40 -0.49 18.97 12.37
N ALA A 41 -1.50 18.17 12.74
CA ALA A 41 -2.90 18.50 12.54
C ALA A 41 -3.29 19.76 13.32
N GLU A 42 -2.87 19.90 14.58
CA GLU A 42 -3.11 21.11 15.37
C GLU A 42 -2.52 22.38 14.71
N THR A 43 -1.41 22.24 14.00
CA THR A 43 -0.75 23.36 13.30
C THR A 43 -1.46 23.72 11.98
N PHE A 44 -1.86 22.71 11.20
CA PHE A 44 -2.35 22.86 9.83
C PHE A 44 -3.86 22.61 9.66
N HIS A 45 -4.63 22.51 10.76
CA HIS A 45 -6.06 22.21 10.67
C HIS A 45 -6.83 23.31 9.91
N PRO A 46 -7.63 22.98 8.88
CA PRO A 46 -8.31 23.98 8.07
C PRO A 46 -9.32 24.81 8.87
N ASP A 47 -9.88 24.26 9.95
CA ASP A 47 -10.83 24.96 10.81
C ASP A 47 -10.16 26.08 11.61
N SER A 48 -8.92 25.90 12.07
CA SER A 48 -8.20 26.94 12.84
C SER A 48 -7.76 28.14 11.98
N HIS A 49 -7.92 28.05 10.65
CA HIS A 49 -7.48 29.06 9.69
C HIS A 49 -8.65 29.66 8.87
N HIS A 50 -9.88 29.57 9.37
CA HIS A 50 -11.07 30.11 8.71
C HIS A 50 -11.04 31.63 8.40
N GLY A 51 -10.28 32.41 9.16
CA GLY A 51 -10.16 33.87 9.01
C GLY A 51 -9.14 34.34 7.96
N ARG A 52 -8.47 33.41 7.27
CA ARG A 52 -7.39 33.72 6.32
C ARG A 52 -7.86 33.93 4.88
N SER A 53 -6.97 34.44 4.05
CA SER A 53 -7.21 34.58 2.62
C SER A 53 -7.57 33.23 1.99
N ARG A 54 -8.36 33.26 0.92
CA ARG A 54 -8.84 32.04 0.24
C ARG A 54 -7.67 31.21 -0.32
N ASP A 55 -6.58 31.87 -0.71
CA ASP A 55 -5.38 31.23 -1.24
C ASP A 55 -4.58 30.51 -0.14
N GLU A 56 -4.31 31.19 0.98
CA GLU A 56 -3.67 30.59 2.16
C GLU A 56 -4.44 29.36 2.66
N ARG A 57 -5.78 29.43 2.73
CA ARG A 57 -6.60 28.27 3.12
C ARG A 57 -6.44 27.09 2.17
N ARG A 58 -6.39 27.33 0.86
CA ARG A 58 -6.13 26.28 -0.13
C ARG A 58 -4.73 25.69 0.02
N ALA A 59 -3.74 26.53 0.34
CA ALA A 59 -2.38 26.09 0.60
C ALA A 59 -2.28 25.21 1.85
N ILE A 60 -2.90 25.65 2.95
CA ILE A 60 -2.98 24.90 4.21
C ILE A 60 -3.71 23.56 4.00
N ASP A 61 -4.83 23.56 3.28
CA ASP A 61 -5.56 22.33 2.91
C ASP A 61 -4.69 21.34 2.13
N LYS A 62 -3.87 21.81 1.18
CA LYS A 62 -2.91 20.95 0.45
C LYS A 62 -1.86 20.35 1.39
N ILE A 63 -1.28 21.16 2.28
CA ILE A 63 -0.27 20.70 3.24
C ILE A 63 -0.89 19.66 4.18
N PHE A 64 -2.09 19.94 4.71
CA PHE A 64 -2.83 19.03 5.57
C PHE A 64 -3.14 17.69 4.87
N LYS A 65 -3.61 17.72 3.63
CA LYS A 65 -3.87 16.52 2.83
C LYS A 65 -2.62 15.66 2.66
N ARG A 66 -1.46 16.28 2.42
CA ARG A 66 -0.19 15.54 2.32
C ARG A 66 0.20 14.90 3.65
N GLY A 67 0.04 15.60 4.77
CA GLY A 67 0.28 15.04 6.10
C GLY A 67 -0.67 13.88 6.43
N ALA A 68 -1.95 13.99 6.05
CA ALA A 68 -2.92 12.91 6.22
C ALA A 68 -2.58 11.67 5.37
N GLU A 69 -2.11 11.87 4.14
CA GLU A 69 -1.61 10.78 3.29
C GLU A 69 -0.36 10.13 3.90
N ALA A 70 0.58 10.93 4.38
CA ALA A 70 1.78 10.45 5.08
C ALA A 70 1.40 9.59 6.30
N PHE A 71 0.48 10.08 7.13
CA PHE A 71 0.00 9.34 8.29
C PHE A 71 -0.66 8.03 7.88
N ARG A 72 -1.54 8.03 6.87
CA ARG A 72 -2.21 6.81 6.40
C ARG A 72 -1.21 5.74 5.93
N VAL A 73 -0.17 6.13 5.23
CA VAL A 73 0.87 5.21 4.73
C VAL A 73 1.77 4.71 5.86
N LEU A 74 2.22 5.59 6.75
CA LEU A 74 3.15 5.24 7.83
C LEU A 74 2.47 4.54 9.01
N SER A 75 1.17 4.74 9.19
CA SER A 75 0.35 4.13 10.25
C SER A 75 0.04 2.66 9.95
N ASP A 76 -0.09 2.28 8.68
CA ASP A 76 -0.32 0.90 8.29
C ASP A 76 1.00 0.17 8.01
N PRO A 77 1.31 -0.93 8.69
CA PRO A 77 2.59 -1.63 8.53
C PRO A 77 2.78 -2.22 7.12
N GLN A 78 1.72 -2.58 6.41
CA GLN A 78 1.83 -3.10 5.04
C GLN A 78 2.11 -1.97 4.05
N LEU A 79 1.40 -0.83 4.18
CA LEU A 79 1.62 0.34 3.35
C LEU A 79 2.99 0.96 3.59
N ARG A 80 3.43 1.03 4.86
CA ARG A 80 4.76 1.50 5.24
C ARG A 80 5.85 0.64 4.61
N ALA A 81 5.75 -0.69 4.72
CA ALA A 81 6.72 -1.60 4.11
C ALA A 81 6.80 -1.44 2.57
N HIS A 82 5.68 -1.23 1.89
CA HIS A 82 5.66 -0.95 0.46
C HIS A 82 6.32 0.40 0.14
N TYR A 83 6.02 1.43 0.94
CA TYR A 83 6.63 2.75 0.80
C TYR A 83 8.15 2.70 1.00
N ASP A 84 8.62 2.03 2.04
CA ASP A 84 10.05 1.84 2.33
C ASP A 84 10.76 1.07 1.21
N GLN A 85 10.14 0.01 0.68
CA GLN A 85 10.67 -0.71 -0.48
C GLN A 85 10.77 0.19 -1.72
N THR A 86 9.77 1.03 -1.95
CA THR A 86 9.79 1.98 -3.06
C THR A 86 10.92 2.99 -2.87
N LEU A 87 11.09 3.52 -1.65
CA LEU A 87 12.13 4.49 -1.30
C LEU A 87 13.55 3.93 -1.48
N ALA A 88 13.75 2.67 -1.11
CA ALA A 88 15.02 1.96 -1.31
C ALA A 88 15.35 1.80 -2.81
N LEU A 89 14.34 1.53 -3.65
CA LEU A 89 14.52 1.39 -5.09
C LEU A 89 14.84 2.72 -5.79
N VAL A 90 14.26 3.84 -5.34
CA VAL A 90 14.60 5.17 -5.90
C VAL A 90 15.99 5.62 -5.48
N SER A 91 16.45 5.21 -4.29
CA SER A 91 17.79 5.53 -3.78
C SER A 91 18.91 4.76 -4.49
N ASP A 92 18.59 3.64 -5.14
CA ASP A 92 19.54 2.79 -5.89
C ASP A 92 19.83 3.30 -7.31
N HIS A 93 19.00 4.20 -7.86
CA HIS A 93 19.19 4.74 -9.23
C HIS A 93 20.29 5.79 -9.37
N GLY A 94 21.20 5.87 -8.38
CA GLY A 94 22.23 6.89 -8.28
C GLY A 94 23.61 6.42 -7.85
N GLN A 95 23.90 5.12 -7.75
CA GLN A 95 25.28 4.60 -7.70
C GLN A 95 25.32 3.06 -7.75
N ALA A 96 26.10 2.53 -8.68
CA ALA A 96 26.40 1.11 -8.80
C ALA A 96 27.18 0.57 -7.59
N ARG A 97 26.66 -0.52 -7.01
CA ARG A 97 27.28 -1.66 -6.31
C ARG A 97 28.51 -1.41 -5.40
N ALA A 98 28.39 -1.86 -4.15
CA ALA A 98 29.48 -2.57 -3.46
C ALA A 98 28.92 -3.53 -2.40
N ALA A 99 29.44 -4.75 -2.39
CA ALA A 99 29.06 -5.85 -1.52
C ALA A 99 29.55 -5.66 -0.07
N VAL A 100 28.78 -6.14 0.91
CA VAL A 100 29.34 -6.90 2.06
C VAL A 100 28.32 -7.94 2.55
N ALA A 101 28.76 -9.18 2.57
CA ALA A 101 28.07 -10.30 3.18
C ALA A 101 28.08 -10.16 4.71
N HIS A 102 26.94 -10.40 5.35
CA HIS A 102 26.89 -10.92 6.72
C HIS A 102 25.93 -12.11 6.76
N THR A 103 26.54 -13.28 6.82
CA THR A 103 25.94 -14.58 7.08
C THR A 103 25.31 -14.62 8.48
N ARG A 104 24.07 -15.12 8.58
CA ARG A 104 23.71 -16.40 9.24
C ARG A 104 22.20 -16.46 9.44
N SER A 105 21.53 -17.26 8.61
CA SER A 105 20.39 -18.05 9.09
C SER A 105 20.91 -19.15 10.03
N PRO A 106 20.08 -19.67 10.93
CA PRO A 106 19.41 -20.91 10.54
C PRO A 106 17.96 -21.07 11.02
N ALA A 107 17.30 -22.02 10.36
CA ALA A 107 16.22 -22.88 10.86
C ALA A 107 14.79 -22.31 10.95
N ASN A 108 14.08 -22.54 9.84
CA ASN A 108 12.68 -22.96 9.83
C ASN A 108 12.52 -24.32 10.56
N PRO A 109 11.32 -24.66 11.06
CA PRO A 109 10.78 -25.94 10.61
C PRO A 109 9.32 -25.86 10.18
N SER A 110 9.16 -26.06 8.86
CA SER A 110 8.23 -26.99 8.22
C SER A 110 6.82 -27.14 8.78
N LEU A 111 5.84 -26.68 7.99
CA LEU A 111 4.63 -27.46 7.77
C LEU A 111 4.50 -27.76 6.27
N SER A 112 4.75 -29.04 5.98
CA SER A 112 4.54 -29.78 4.76
C SER A 112 3.23 -29.44 4.02
N ALA A 113 3.32 -29.16 2.71
CA ALA A 113 2.61 -29.86 1.63
C ALA A 113 2.68 -29.05 0.32
N PRO A 114 2.64 -29.71 -0.86
CA PRO A 114 3.20 -29.19 -2.09
C PRO A 114 2.16 -28.50 -2.99
N THR A 115 2.05 -27.17 -2.94
CA THR A 115 1.48 -26.37 -4.04
C THR A 115 2.05 -24.95 -3.94
N GLY A 116 2.96 -24.57 -4.83
CA GLY A 116 3.56 -23.22 -4.82
C GLY A 116 2.49 -22.11 -4.83
N ARG A 117 2.69 -21.01 -4.09
CA ARG A 117 1.70 -19.93 -4.03
C ARG A 117 1.56 -19.30 -5.40
N LEU A 118 0.37 -18.79 -5.71
CA LEU A 118 0.13 -18.17 -7.01
C LEU A 118 1.05 -16.97 -7.25
N VAL A 119 1.33 -16.21 -6.18
CA VAL A 119 2.26 -15.06 -6.18
C VAL A 119 3.69 -15.43 -6.60
N ASP A 120 4.14 -16.66 -6.37
CA ASP A 120 5.50 -17.13 -6.75
C ASP A 120 5.66 -17.22 -8.28
N SER A 121 4.54 -17.19 -9.01
CA SER A 121 4.49 -17.30 -10.46
C SER A 121 4.51 -15.94 -11.16
N VAL A 122 4.49 -14.86 -10.38
CA VAL A 122 4.37 -13.48 -10.85
C VAL A 122 5.74 -12.87 -10.99
N LYS A 123 6.12 -12.49 -12.21
CA LYS A 123 7.44 -11.89 -12.51
C LYS A 123 7.42 -10.39 -12.24
N SER A 124 6.32 -9.72 -12.57
CA SER A 124 6.17 -8.28 -12.34
C SER A 124 5.96 -7.94 -10.85
N PRO A 125 6.82 -7.12 -10.23
CA PRO A 125 6.66 -6.74 -8.82
C PRO A 125 5.36 -6.00 -8.56
N GLY A 126 4.87 -5.19 -9.51
CA GLY A 126 3.58 -4.50 -9.43
C GLY A 126 2.36 -5.42 -9.47
N ALA A 127 2.47 -6.63 -10.05
CA ALA A 127 1.36 -7.57 -10.14
C ALA A 127 1.17 -8.41 -8.86
N ARG A 128 2.22 -8.54 -8.03
CA ARG A 128 2.22 -9.33 -6.78
C ARG A 128 1.13 -8.95 -5.76
N PRO A 129 0.91 -7.66 -5.41
CA PRO A 129 -0.11 -7.30 -4.43
C PRO A 129 -1.53 -7.69 -4.87
N PHE A 130 -1.83 -7.60 -6.16
CA PHE A 130 -3.12 -7.99 -6.71
C PHE A 130 -3.36 -9.49 -6.62
N VAL A 131 -2.32 -10.30 -6.85
CA VAL A 131 -2.41 -11.76 -6.77
C VAL A 131 -2.60 -12.24 -5.34
N LEU A 132 -1.86 -11.65 -4.39
CA LEU A 132 -2.04 -11.92 -2.96
C LEU A 132 -3.47 -11.60 -2.50
N ARG A 133 -4.01 -10.45 -2.93
CA ARG A 133 -5.37 -10.03 -2.60
C ARG A 133 -6.42 -10.94 -3.23
N ALA A 134 -6.20 -11.41 -4.46
CA ALA A 134 -7.10 -12.36 -5.11
C ALA A 134 -7.15 -13.72 -4.39
N GLU A 135 -6.01 -14.23 -3.91
CA GLU A 135 -5.97 -15.48 -3.12
C GLU A 135 -6.74 -15.35 -1.79
N GLU A 136 -6.63 -14.19 -1.13
CA GLU A 136 -7.36 -13.93 0.11
C GLU A 136 -8.87 -13.83 -0.12
N LEU A 137 -9.30 -13.07 -1.14
CA LEU A 137 -10.71 -12.89 -1.47
C LEU A 137 -11.37 -14.22 -1.88
N LYS A 138 -10.63 -15.10 -2.57
CA LYS A 138 -11.10 -16.46 -2.87
C LYS A 138 -11.40 -17.25 -1.60
N LYS A 139 -10.52 -17.19 -0.59
CA LYS A 139 -10.74 -17.88 0.71
C LYS A 139 -11.95 -17.33 1.46
N LYS A 140 -12.25 -16.03 1.28
CA LYS A 140 -13.42 -15.36 1.85
C LYS A 140 -14.72 -15.67 1.09
N GLY A 141 -14.68 -16.43 -0.01
CA GLY A 141 -15.84 -16.67 -0.88
C GLY A 141 -16.19 -15.50 -1.79
N ASP A 142 -15.35 -14.47 -1.83
CA ASP A 142 -15.59 -13.24 -2.59
C ASP A 142 -15.03 -13.37 -4.01
N PHE A 143 -15.52 -14.36 -4.75
CA PHE A 143 -14.99 -14.74 -6.06
C PHE A 143 -15.06 -13.60 -7.09
N LYS A 144 -16.07 -12.73 -7.00
CA LYS A 144 -16.24 -11.56 -7.87
C LYS A 144 -15.12 -10.54 -7.64
N GLN A 145 -14.82 -10.22 -6.39
CA GLN A 145 -13.75 -9.30 -6.02
C GLN A 145 -12.37 -9.89 -6.35
N ALA A 146 -12.17 -11.19 -6.12
CA ALA A 146 -10.94 -11.88 -6.48
C ALA A 146 -10.66 -11.80 -8.00
N LYS A 147 -11.69 -11.88 -8.84
CA LYS A 147 -11.56 -11.78 -10.31
C LYS A 147 -11.11 -10.39 -10.77
N ILE A 148 -11.60 -9.32 -10.13
CA ILE A 148 -11.18 -7.94 -10.43
C ILE A 148 -9.67 -7.79 -10.17
N GLN A 149 -9.21 -8.26 -9.01
CA GLN A 149 -7.79 -8.21 -8.66
C GLN A 149 -6.92 -8.99 -9.66
N LEU A 150 -7.35 -10.19 -10.06
CA LEU A 150 -6.64 -10.97 -11.07
C LEU A 150 -6.67 -10.37 -12.48
N THR A 151 -7.74 -9.65 -12.83
CA THR A 151 -7.82 -8.94 -14.11
C THR A 151 -6.78 -7.82 -14.18
N LEU A 152 -6.56 -7.09 -13.08
CA LEU A 152 -5.48 -6.10 -12.96
C LEU A 152 -4.09 -6.75 -13.06
N ALA A 153 -3.89 -7.88 -12.38
CA ALA A 153 -2.64 -8.63 -12.44
C ALA A 153 -2.34 -9.13 -13.87
N LEU A 154 -3.34 -9.64 -14.58
CA LEU A 154 -3.23 -10.10 -15.97
C LEU A 154 -2.99 -8.95 -16.96
N HIS A 155 -3.43 -7.73 -16.66
CA HIS A 155 -3.11 -6.57 -17.48
C HIS A 155 -1.62 -6.25 -17.47
N MET A 156 -0.96 -6.46 -16.32
CA MET A 156 0.48 -6.26 -16.14
C MET A 156 1.30 -7.45 -16.63
N GLU A 157 0.80 -8.67 -16.47
CA GLU A 157 1.45 -9.92 -16.89
C GLU A 157 0.65 -10.62 -17.99
N ARG A 158 0.56 -9.95 -19.15
CA ARG A 158 -0.13 -10.47 -20.34
C ARG A 158 0.57 -11.75 -20.82
N GLY A 159 0.04 -12.90 -20.44
CA GLY A 159 0.57 -14.23 -20.81
C GLY A 159 0.89 -15.17 -19.64
N ASN A 160 0.61 -14.78 -18.39
CA ASN A 160 0.85 -15.65 -17.25
C ASN A 160 -0.23 -16.75 -17.13
N ALA A 161 0.12 -17.97 -17.54
CA ALA A 161 -0.77 -19.12 -17.58
C ALA A 161 -1.37 -19.47 -16.20
N ARG A 162 -0.59 -19.32 -15.11
CA ARG A 162 -1.07 -19.60 -13.75
C ARG A 162 -2.13 -18.60 -13.29
N LEU A 163 -1.95 -17.32 -13.61
CA LEU A 163 -2.97 -16.30 -13.31
C LEU A 163 -4.25 -16.52 -14.13
N GLN A 164 -4.12 -16.94 -15.37
CA GLN A 164 -5.28 -17.29 -16.21
C GLN A 164 -6.04 -18.51 -15.65
N GLU A 165 -5.32 -19.54 -15.22
CA GLU A 165 -5.91 -20.73 -14.60
C GLU A 165 -6.64 -20.38 -13.29
N PHE A 166 -6.04 -19.54 -12.47
CA PHE A 166 -6.68 -19.08 -11.24
C PHE A 166 -7.92 -18.23 -11.51
N ALA A 167 -7.90 -17.36 -12.53
CA ALA A 167 -9.08 -16.58 -12.94
C ALA A 167 -10.24 -17.49 -13.39
N ARG A 168 -9.94 -18.60 -14.07
CA ARG A 168 -10.94 -19.63 -14.43
C ARG A 168 -11.47 -20.35 -13.18
N SER A 169 -10.61 -20.68 -12.23
CA SER A 169 -11.01 -21.30 -10.95
C SER A 169 -11.97 -20.41 -10.15
N LEU A 170 -11.79 -19.09 -10.20
CA LEU A 170 -12.71 -18.14 -9.56
C LEU A 170 -14.09 -18.11 -10.23
N ASP A 171 -14.15 -18.20 -11.55
CA ASP A 171 -15.42 -18.26 -12.30
C ASP A 171 -16.21 -19.52 -11.96
N GLU A 172 -15.52 -20.66 -11.84
CA GLU A 172 -16.14 -21.92 -11.40
C GLU A 172 -16.61 -21.85 -9.94
N GLY A 173 -15.80 -21.27 -9.04
CA GLY A 173 -16.17 -21.06 -7.64
C GLY A 173 -17.41 -20.16 -7.48
N ALA A 174 -17.48 -19.08 -8.24
CA ALA A 174 -18.64 -18.18 -8.25
C ALA A 174 -19.92 -18.88 -8.73
N ARG A 175 -19.83 -19.74 -9.75
CA ARG A 175 -20.96 -20.54 -10.25
C ARG A 175 -21.45 -21.55 -9.21
N LYS A 176 -20.52 -22.26 -8.56
CA LYS A 176 -20.83 -23.24 -7.50
C LYS A 176 -21.45 -22.58 -6.28
N GLN A 177 -20.95 -21.42 -5.87
CA GLN A 177 -21.55 -20.65 -4.76
C GLN A 177 -22.97 -20.21 -5.11
N ALA A 178 -23.20 -19.68 -6.32
CA ALA A 178 -24.53 -19.30 -6.76
C ALA A 178 -25.51 -20.49 -6.85
N GLU A 179 -25.02 -21.68 -7.20
CA GLU A 179 -25.81 -22.92 -7.18
C GLU A 179 -26.17 -23.32 -5.74
N GLN A 180 -25.21 -23.28 -4.80
CA GLN A 180 -25.47 -23.58 -3.40
C GLN A 180 -26.49 -22.62 -2.78
N GLU A 181 -26.35 -21.32 -3.06
CA GLU A 181 -27.32 -20.31 -2.66
C GLU A 181 -28.72 -20.63 -3.23
N LYS A 182 -28.85 -21.05 -4.49
CA LYS A 182 -30.14 -21.45 -5.07
C LYS A 182 -30.73 -22.72 -4.42
N THR A 183 -29.90 -23.68 -4.04
CA THR A 183 -30.36 -24.91 -3.38
C THR A 183 -30.77 -24.70 -1.93
N THR A 184 -30.14 -23.75 -1.22
CA THR A 184 -30.50 -23.39 0.16
C THR A 184 -31.88 -22.73 0.27
N TRP A 185 -32.36 -22.08 -0.77
CA TRP A 185 -33.68 -21.42 -0.78
C TRP A 185 -34.83 -22.33 -1.26
N LYS A 186 -34.51 -23.57 -1.65
CA LYS A 186 -35.46 -24.54 -2.21
C LYS A 186 -35.76 -25.71 -1.27
N LYS A 187 -35.27 -25.64 -0.03
CA LYS A 187 -35.44 -26.62 1.04
C LYS A 187 -36.12 -25.96 2.23
#